data_AF-A0A929A0E2-F1
#
_entry.id   AF-A0A929A0E2-F1
#
_cell.length_a   1.000
_cell.length_b   1.000
_cell.length_c   1.000
_cell.angle_alpha   90.00
_cell.angle_beta   90.00
_cell.angle_gamma   90.00
#
_symmetry.space_group_name_H-M   'P 1'
#
loop_
_entity.id
_entity.type
_entity.pdbx_description
1 polymer ?
#
loop_
_entity_poly.entity_id
_entity_poly.type
_entity_poly.pdbx_seq_one_letter_code
_entity_poly.pdbx_strand_id
1 'polypeptide(L)'
;TLDSTFSSVAKLGARDWANRKDNPTESQALVGRWWIVAIALLGNLPLLSIYLGDHVGPAIILATTISGTMVMGLAPIFLLAFIPSAGRLSFHLAFWPGLVLGVLRVMESALSTQIFPDWMVIGTGKYAIDLGVNVYGLLLCTLGYLLGAVLNKYVGGARSQPN
;
A
#
# COMPACT_ATOMS: atom_id res chain seq x y z
N THR A 1 12.13 -17.87 -4.24
CA THR A 1 11.29 -16.67 -4.09
C THR A 1 11.37 -15.74 -5.30
N LEU A 2 12.53 -15.61 -5.98
CA LEU A 2 12.65 -14.79 -7.19
C LEU A 2 11.75 -15.27 -8.34
N ASP A 3 11.67 -16.58 -8.60
CA ASP A 3 10.83 -17.11 -9.70
C ASP A 3 9.35 -16.79 -9.52
N SER A 4 8.85 -16.90 -8.28
CA SER A 4 7.45 -16.54 -7.96
C SER A 4 7.21 -15.03 -8.09
N THR A 5 8.19 -14.20 -7.73
CA THR A 5 8.09 -12.74 -7.91
C THR A 5 8.07 -12.38 -9.39
N PHE A 6 8.99 -12.93 -10.19
CA PHE A 6 9.04 -12.71 -11.63
C PHE A 6 7.77 -13.21 -12.33
N SER A 7 7.27 -14.40 -11.97
CA SER A 7 6.03 -14.92 -12.51
C SER A 7 4.82 -14.04 -12.16
N SER A 8 4.72 -13.58 -10.90
CA SER A 8 3.63 -12.71 -10.45
C SER A 8 3.67 -11.34 -11.14
N VAL A 9 4.85 -10.73 -11.27
CA VAL A 9 5.03 -9.43 -11.95
C VAL A 9 4.79 -9.56 -13.46
N ALA A 10 5.26 -10.64 -14.09
CA ALA A 10 4.98 -10.92 -15.50
C ALA A 10 3.48 -11.02 -15.77
N LYS A 11 2.75 -11.77 -14.92
CA LYS A 11 1.29 -11.90 -15.04
C LYS A 11 0.59 -10.55 -14.81
N LEU A 12 1.00 -9.82 -13.78
CA LEU A 12 0.43 -8.52 -13.46
C LEU A 12 0.58 -7.54 -14.63
N GLY A 13 1.79 -7.41 -15.18
CA GLY A 13 2.11 -6.46 -16.24
C GLY A 13 1.60 -6.87 -17.63
N ALA A 14 1.56 -8.17 -17.94
CA ALA A 14 1.10 -8.64 -19.24
C ALA A 14 -0.43 -8.80 -19.33
N ARG A 15 -1.13 -8.97 -18.20
CA ARG A 15 -2.55 -9.36 -18.20
C ARG A 15 -3.39 -8.59 -17.21
N ASP A 16 -3.06 -8.64 -15.91
CA ASP A 16 -3.96 -8.13 -14.87
C ASP A 16 -4.14 -6.60 -14.97
N TRP A 17 -3.08 -5.88 -15.37
CA TRP A 17 -3.13 -4.43 -15.64
C TRP A 17 -4.15 -4.04 -16.71
N ALA A 18 -4.27 -4.85 -17.77
CA ALA A 18 -5.23 -4.64 -18.86
C ALA A 18 -6.57 -5.36 -18.62
N ASN A 19 -6.77 -5.95 -17.43
CA ASN A 19 -7.95 -6.71 -17.04
C ASN A 19 -8.34 -7.81 -18.06
N ARG A 20 -7.33 -8.46 -18.65
CA ARG A 20 -7.50 -9.47 -19.71
C ARG A 20 -7.84 -10.85 -19.13
N LYS A 21 -9.02 -11.36 -19.48
CA LYS A 21 -9.57 -12.64 -18.99
C LYS A 21 -9.51 -13.78 -20.02
N ASP A 22 -9.05 -13.48 -21.23
CA ASP A 22 -8.86 -14.40 -22.35
C ASP A 22 -7.68 -15.36 -22.15
N ASN A 23 -7.59 -16.41 -22.97
CA ASN A 23 -6.51 -17.40 -22.86
C ASN A 23 -5.13 -16.74 -23.10
N PRO A 24 -4.06 -17.22 -22.44
CA PRO A 24 -2.72 -16.64 -22.61
C PRO A 24 -2.24 -16.76 -24.06
N THR A 25 -1.81 -15.64 -24.63
CA THR A 25 -1.20 -15.59 -25.96
C THR A 25 0.32 -15.52 -25.87
N GLU A 26 1.00 -15.93 -26.93
CA GLU A 26 2.47 -15.83 -27.02
C GLU A 26 2.96 -14.36 -26.93
N SER A 27 2.18 -13.43 -27.49
CA SER A 27 2.46 -11.98 -27.37
C SER A 27 2.41 -11.49 -25.92
N GLN A 28 1.50 -12.01 -25.09
CA GLN A 28 1.43 -11.69 -23.66
C GLN A 28 2.65 -12.26 -22.91
N ALA A 29 3.14 -13.44 -23.30
CA ALA A 29 4.35 -13.99 -22.72
C ALA A 29 5.59 -13.13 -23.04
N LEU A 30 5.69 -12.56 -24.24
CA LEU A 30 6.75 -11.60 -24.61
C LEU A 30 6.68 -10.33 -23.76
N VAL A 31 5.49 -9.76 -23.56
CA VAL A 31 5.30 -8.61 -22.66
C VAL A 31 5.67 -8.96 -21.22
N GLY A 32 5.28 -10.15 -20.74
CA GLY A 32 5.63 -10.65 -19.41
C GLY A 32 7.14 -10.76 -19.21
N ARG A 33 7.89 -11.21 -20.22
CA ARG A 33 9.36 -11.23 -20.19
C ARG A 33 9.97 -9.84 -20.06
N TRP A 34 9.41 -8.85 -20.76
CA TRP A 34 9.85 -7.45 -20.59
C TRP A 34 9.61 -6.92 -19.18
N TRP A 35 8.49 -7.27 -18.55
CA TRP A 35 8.23 -6.94 -17.15
C TRP A 35 9.22 -7.59 -16.18
N ILE A 36 9.64 -8.84 -16.45
CA ILE A 36 10.69 -9.52 -15.69
C ILE A 36 12.01 -8.75 -15.80
N VAL A 37 12.42 -8.36 -17.01
CA VAL A 37 13.64 -7.56 -17.22
C VAL A 37 13.54 -6.22 -16.50
N ALA A 38 12.40 -5.53 -16.64
CA ALA A 38 12.18 -4.24 -15.98
C ALA A 38 12.29 -4.34 -14.45
N ILE A 39 11.60 -5.30 -13.81
CA ILE A 39 11.65 -5.45 -12.36
C ILE A 39 13.01 -5.97 -11.87
N ALA A 40 13.71 -6.78 -12.67
CA ALA A 40 15.07 -7.21 -12.36
C ALA A 40 16.03 -6.01 -12.35
N LEU A 41 15.93 -5.11 -13.32
CA LEU A 41 16.73 -3.88 -13.36
C LEU A 41 16.37 -2.92 -12.21
N LEU A 42 15.07 -2.65 -12.01
CA LEU A 42 14.60 -1.76 -10.95
C LEU A 42 14.92 -2.30 -9.55
N GLY A 43 14.79 -3.61 -9.33
CA GLY A 43 15.10 -4.27 -8.07
C GLY A 43 16.58 -4.24 -7.69
N ASN A 44 17.47 -4.00 -8.65
CA ASN A 44 18.90 -3.78 -8.40
C ASN A 44 19.23 -2.32 -8.06
N LEU A 45 18.33 -1.35 -8.29
CA LEU A 45 18.58 0.06 -7.93
C LEU A 45 18.86 0.28 -6.44
N PRO A 46 18.12 -0.34 -5.49
CA PRO A 46 18.45 -0.25 -4.07
C PRO A 46 19.84 -0.84 -3.75
N LEU A 47 20.31 -1.84 -4.49
CA LEU A 47 21.66 -2.40 -4.30
C LEU A 47 22.74 -1.47 -4.81
N LEU A 48 22.50 -0.75 -5.91
CA LEU A 48 23.40 0.30 -6.38
C LEU A 48 23.48 1.48 -5.40
N SER A 49 22.44 1.71 -4.60
CA SER A 49 22.47 2.71 -3.53
C SER A 49 23.45 2.36 -2.40
N ILE A 50 23.84 1.10 -2.24
CA ILE A 50 24.89 0.65 -1.30
C ILE A 50 26.27 1.18 -1.72
N TYR A 51 26.51 1.35 -3.02
CA TYR A 51 27.77 1.89 -3.55
C TYR A 51 27.85 3.43 -3.48
N LEU A 52 26.78 4.11 -3.04
CA LEU A 52 26.71 5.57 -2.90
C LEU A 52 27.03 6.06 -1.46
N GLY A 53 27.45 5.18 -0.54
CA GLY A 53 28.05 5.55 0.75
C GLY A 53 27.46 4.84 1.99
N ASP A 54 28.21 4.86 3.09
CA ASP A 54 27.98 4.08 4.34
C ASP A 54 26.74 4.48 5.17
N HIS A 55 25.88 5.38 4.68
CA HIS A 55 24.68 5.86 5.39
C HIS A 55 23.35 5.31 4.83
N VAL A 56 23.40 4.41 3.85
CA VAL A 56 22.24 4.03 3.01
C VAL A 56 21.58 2.70 3.40
N GLY A 57 22.18 1.89 4.28
CA GLY A 57 21.52 0.71 4.87
C GLY A 57 20.13 1.02 5.49
N PRO A 58 19.99 2.11 6.27
CA PRO A 58 18.69 2.61 6.71
C PRO A 58 17.74 3.03 5.58
N ALA A 59 18.25 3.49 4.44
CA ALA A 59 17.43 4.01 3.35
C ALA A 59 16.65 2.89 2.63
N ILE A 60 17.22 1.69 2.51
CA ILE A 60 16.53 0.52 1.95
C ILE A 60 15.36 0.10 2.87
N ILE A 61 15.59 0.09 4.18
CA ILE A 61 14.57 -0.24 5.18
C ILE A 61 13.51 0.88 5.25
N LEU A 62 13.91 2.15 5.11
CA LEU A 62 12.97 3.27 5.00
C LEU A 62 12.08 3.13 3.76
N ALA A 63 12.63 2.75 2.60
CA ALA A 63 11.84 2.60 1.37
C ALA A 63 10.76 1.51 1.51
N THR A 64 11.09 0.36 2.10
CA THR A 64 10.11 -0.70 2.36
C THR A 64 9.11 -0.31 3.44
N THR A 65 9.52 0.50 4.43
CA THR A 65 8.64 1.03 5.49
C THR A 65 7.65 2.07 4.95
N ILE A 66 8.13 3.01 4.14
CA ILE A 66 7.29 4.06 3.53
C ILE A 66 6.31 3.43 2.53
N SER A 67 6.76 2.45 1.74
CA SER A 67 5.88 1.65 0.88
C SER A 67 4.83 0.88 1.69
N GLY A 68 5.24 0.25 2.80
CA GLY A 68 4.33 -0.40 3.76
C GLY A 68 3.27 0.54 4.32
N THR A 69 3.66 1.79 4.62
CA THR A 69 2.77 2.83 5.13
C THR A 69 1.69 3.19 4.09
N MET A 70 2.02 3.20 2.79
CA MET A 70 1.03 3.45 1.73
C MET A 70 -0.02 2.34 1.63
N VAL A 71 0.40 1.08 1.78
CA VAL A 71 -0.51 -0.08 1.68
C VAL A 71 -1.18 -0.44 3.00
N MET A 72 -0.80 0.18 4.12
CA MET A 72 -1.38 -0.02 5.45
C MET A 72 -2.91 0.13 5.47
N GLY A 73 -3.48 1.00 4.64
CA GLY A 73 -4.94 1.17 4.52
C GLY A 73 -5.67 -0.11 4.07
N LEU A 74 -4.95 -1.07 3.47
CA LEU A 74 -5.48 -2.39 3.10
C LEU A 74 -5.54 -3.37 4.28
N ALA A 75 -4.80 -3.13 5.37
CA ALA A 75 -4.80 -4.00 6.53
C ALA A 75 -6.20 -4.23 7.14
N PRO A 76 -7.00 -3.19 7.46
CA PRO A 76 -8.35 -3.40 7.99
C PRO A 76 -9.28 -4.07 6.97
N ILE A 77 -9.08 -3.86 5.66
CA ILE A 77 -9.90 -4.48 4.62
C ILE A 77 -9.75 -6.01 4.64
N PHE A 78 -8.51 -6.51 4.78
CA PHE A 78 -8.27 -7.95 4.84
C PHE A 78 -8.56 -8.55 6.22
N LEU A 79 -8.17 -7.86 7.30
CA LEU A 79 -8.37 -8.36 8.67
C LEU A 79 -9.84 -8.39 9.09
N LEU A 80 -10.64 -7.43 8.65
CA LEU A 80 -12.05 -7.30 8.99
C LEU A 80 -12.98 -7.68 7.82
N ALA A 81 -12.46 -8.41 6.82
CA ALA A 81 -13.21 -8.84 5.64
C ALA A 81 -14.47 -9.66 5.97
N PHE A 82 -14.54 -10.26 7.16
CA PHE A 82 -15.69 -11.01 7.64
C PHE A 82 -16.90 -10.14 8.02
N ILE A 83 -16.78 -8.80 8.04
CA ILE A 83 -17.89 -7.90 8.37
C ILE A 83 -18.82 -7.77 7.15
N PRO A 84 -20.07 -8.28 7.22
CA PRO A 84 -20.95 -8.38 6.06
C PRO A 84 -21.48 -7.02 5.57
N SER A 85 -21.47 -5.99 6.42
CA SER A 85 -21.89 -4.64 6.04
C SER A 85 -20.76 -3.81 5.42
N ALA A 86 -19.53 -4.31 5.38
CA ALA A 86 -18.42 -3.61 4.74
C ALA A 86 -18.65 -3.53 3.23
N GLY A 87 -18.59 -2.31 2.69
CA GLY A 87 -18.87 -2.03 1.29
C GLY A 87 -17.81 -1.15 0.63
N ARG A 88 -18.13 -0.60 -0.55
CA ARG A 88 -17.22 0.29 -1.28
C ARG A 88 -16.80 1.51 -0.45
N LEU A 89 -17.70 2.03 0.38
CA LEU A 89 -17.42 3.16 1.26
C LEU A 89 -16.36 2.80 2.32
N SER A 90 -16.44 1.62 2.94
CA SER A 90 -15.43 1.10 3.87
C SER A 90 -14.05 1.00 3.22
N PHE A 91 -14.00 0.55 1.96
CA PHE A 91 -12.75 0.47 1.20
C PHE A 91 -12.12 1.85 1.03
N HIS A 92 -12.86 2.84 0.51
CA HIS A 92 -12.30 4.16 0.25
C HIS A 92 -11.91 4.92 1.53
N LEU A 93 -12.71 4.79 2.60
CA LEU A 93 -12.41 5.41 3.89
C LEU A 93 -11.19 4.80 4.59
N ALA A 94 -10.81 3.57 4.27
CA ALA A 94 -9.60 2.94 4.79
C ALA A 94 -8.39 3.14 3.87
N PHE A 95 -8.59 3.00 2.56
CA PHE A 95 -7.51 3.02 1.57
C PHE A 95 -6.87 4.40 1.41
N TRP A 96 -7.69 5.44 1.21
CA TRP A 96 -7.17 6.77 0.88
C TRP A 96 -6.36 7.40 2.02
N PRO A 97 -6.78 7.34 3.30
CA PRO A 97 -5.96 7.87 4.39
C PRO A 97 -4.60 7.20 4.48
N GLY A 98 -4.53 5.86 4.34
CA GLY A 98 -3.25 5.14 4.34
C GLY A 98 -2.34 5.57 3.20
N LEU A 99 -2.87 5.68 1.98
CA LEU A 99 -2.10 6.14 0.82
C LEU A 99 -1.60 7.57 1.01
N VAL A 100 -2.46 8.49 1.47
CA VAL A 100 -2.09 9.89 1.71
C VAL A 100 -0.99 9.99 2.77
N LEU A 101 -1.10 9.28 3.88
CA LEU A 101 -0.07 9.26 4.92
C LEU A 101 1.27 8.74 4.39
N GLY A 102 1.26 7.69 3.58
CA GLY A 102 2.47 7.17 2.95
C GLY A 102 3.09 8.15 1.94
N VAL A 103 2.28 8.84 1.13
CA VAL A 103 2.75 9.89 0.21
C VAL A 103 3.33 11.07 0.98
N LEU A 104 2.69 11.51 2.07
CA LEU A 104 3.22 12.56 2.94
C LEU A 104 4.57 12.16 3.55
N ARG A 105 4.76 10.90 3.95
CA ARG A 105 6.07 10.40 4.41
C ARG A 105 7.14 10.45 3.32
N VAL A 106 6.79 10.14 2.06
CA VAL A 106 7.71 10.35 0.93
C VAL A 106 8.07 11.82 0.77
N MET A 107 7.08 12.72 0.84
CA MET A 107 7.31 14.16 0.68
C MET A 107 8.16 14.73 1.81
N GLU A 108 7.91 14.35 3.05
CA GLU A 108 8.74 14.72 4.20
C GLU A 108 10.18 14.24 4.04
N SER A 109 10.37 12.99 3.59
CA SER A 109 11.70 12.44 3.32
C SER A 109 12.40 13.13 2.14
N ALA A 110 11.67 13.54 1.10
CA ALA A 110 12.23 14.16 -0.09
C ALA A 110 12.53 15.66 0.11
N LEU A 111 11.67 16.37 0.83
CA LEU A 111 11.76 17.81 1.06
C LEU A 111 12.48 18.18 2.36
N SER A 112 12.86 17.18 3.19
CA SER A 112 13.45 17.38 4.52
C SER A 112 12.68 18.38 5.39
N THR A 113 11.36 18.44 5.19
CA THR A 113 10.45 19.36 5.89
C THR A 113 9.57 18.55 6.81
N GLN A 114 9.50 18.94 8.09
CA GLN A 114 8.66 18.27 9.06
C GLN A 114 7.18 18.50 8.72
N ILE A 115 6.51 17.44 8.29
CA ILE A 115 5.07 17.46 7.96
C ILE A 115 4.27 16.92 9.15
N PHE A 116 4.81 15.90 9.83
CA PHE A 116 4.12 15.25 10.93
C PHE A 116 4.46 15.91 12.28
N PRO A 117 3.45 16.09 13.15
CA PRO A 117 3.62 16.73 14.44
C PRO A 117 4.33 15.81 15.45
N ASP A 118 5.02 16.41 16.42
CA ASP A 118 5.84 15.67 17.41
C ASP A 118 5.04 14.71 18.29
N TRP A 119 3.75 14.96 18.54
CA TRP A 119 2.90 14.05 19.31
C TRP A 119 2.72 12.68 18.64
N MET A 120 2.96 12.61 17.32
CA MET A 120 2.88 11.37 16.56
C MET A 120 4.12 10.50 16.80
N VAL A 121 5.22 11.04 17.33
CA VAL A 121 6.45 10.28 17.60
C VAL A 121 6.21 9.27 18.71
N ILE A 122 6.47 7.99 18.43
CA ILE A 122 6.40 6.92 19.42
C ILE A 122 7.80 6.34 19.63
N GLY A 123 8.28 6.40 20.87
CA GLY A 123 9.60 5.90 21.25
C GLY A 123 10.75 6.86 20.90
N THR A 124 11.95 6.33 20.82
CA THR A 124 13.18 7.11 20.57
C THR A 124 13.96 6.51 19.39
N GLY A 125 14.53 7.35 18.54
CA GLY A 125 15.42 6.93 17.45
C GLY A 125 14.93 7.31 16.05
N LYS A 126 15.69 6.90 15.03
CA LYS A 126 15.52 7.33 13.63
C LYS A 126 14.15 6.98 13.01
N TYR A 127 13.49 5.94 13.51
CA TYR A 127 12.21 5.44 12.97
C TYR A 127 11.01 5.73 13.90
N ALA A 128 11.20 6.54 14.95
CA ALA A 128 10.15 6.78 15.95
C ALA A 128 8.91 7.46 15.33
N ILE A 129 9.12 8.34 14.33
CA ILE A 129 8.02 8.92 13.56
C ILE A 129 7.35 7.92 12.63
N ASP A 130 8.10 7.02 11.98
CA ASP A 130 7.55 5.98 11.10
C ASP A 130 6.66 5.02 11.86
N LEU A 131 7.09 4.59 13.05
CA LEU A 131 6.30 3.75 13.94
C LEU A 131 5.00 4.47 14.33
N GLY A 132 5.11 5.73 14.72
CA GLY A 132 4.00 6.62 15.02
C GLY A 132 2.96 6.68 13.92
N VAL A 133 3.39 7.10 12.73
CA VAL A 133 2.51 7.23 11.55
C VAL A 133 1.81 5.91 11.23
N ASN A 134 2.50 4.77 11.37
CA ASN A 134 1.89 3.47 11.12
C ASN A 134 0.88 3.07 12.21
N VAL A 135 1.14 3.33 13.49
CA VAL A 135 0.18 3.03 14.57
C VAL A 135 -1.07 3.90 14.46
N TYR A 136 -0.90 5.22 14.41
CA TYR A 136 -2.03 6.15 14.33
C TYR A 136 -2.75 6.05 12.99
N GLY A 137 -2.01 5.85 11.90
CA GLY A 137 -2.58 5.65 10.57
C GLY A 137 -3.37 4.35 10.47
N LEU A 138 -2.90 3.25 11.05
CA LEU A 138 -3.65 1.99 11.08
C LEU A 138 -4.95 2.15 11.88
N LEU A 139 -4.89 2.83 13.02
CA LEU A 139 -6.09 3.17 13.80
C LEU A 139 -7.07 3.99 12.96
N LEU A 140 -6.60 5.05 12.29
CA LEU A 140 -7.42 5.89 11.42
C LEU A 140 -8.07 5.08 10.29
N CYS A 141 -7.30 4.24 9.59
CA CYS A 141 -7.82 3.42 8.50
C CYS A 141 -8.84 2.39 9.00
N THR A 142 -8.61 1.81 10.17
CA THR A 142 -9.53 0.84 10.79
C THR A 142 -10.84 1.51 11.22
N LEU A 143 -10.76 2.69 11.85
CA LEU A 143 -11.92 3.48 12.20
C LEU A 143 -12.70 3.91 10.94
N GLY A 144 -12.01 4.35 9.89
CA GLY A 144 -12.62 4.66 8.59
C GLY A 144 -13.34 3.47 7.98
N TYR A 145 -12.73 2.27 8.02
CA TYR A 145 -13.34 1.03 7.55
C TYR A 145 -14.64 0.70 8.30
N LEU A 146 -14.59 0.74 9.64
CA LEU A 146 -15.73 0.46 10.51
C LEU A 146 -16.85 1.49 10.35
N LEU A 147 -16.50 2.78 10.25
CA LEU A 147 -17.45 3.85 9.95
C LEU A 147 -18.15 3.60 8.62
N GLY A 148 -17.40 3.25 7.56
CA GLY A 148 -17.99 2.89 6.27
C GLY A 148 -18.93 1.69 6.37
N ALA A 149 -18.61 0.70 7.20
CA ALA A 149 -19.42 -0.50 7.39
C ALA A 149 -20.72 -0.19 8.17
N VAL A 150 -20.65 0.71 9.14
CA VAL A 150 -21.79 1.20 9.91
C VAL A 150 -22.70 2.06 9.03
N LEU A 151 -22.16 3.01 8.28
CA LEU A 151 -22.91 3.85 7.36
C LEU A 151 -23.60 3.03 6.27
N ASN A 152 -22.91 2.04 5.70
CA ASN A 152 -23.49 1.16 4.69
C ASN A 152 -24.64 0.31 5.26
N LYS A 153 -24.56 -0.10 6.53
CA LYS A 153 -25.67 -0.77 7.22
C LYS A 153 -26.90 0.14 7.34
N TYR A 154 -26.72 1.40 7.72
CA TYR A 154 -27.82 2.37 7.85
C TYR A 154 -28.45 2.73 6.49
N VAL A 155 -27.62 2.97 5.47
CA VAL A 155 -28.08 3.30 4.11
C VAL A 155 -28.71 2.07 3.43
N GLY A 156 -28.16 0.87 3.67
CA GLY A 156 -28.70 -0.40 3.16
C GLY A 156 -30.04 -0.76 3.80
N GLY A 157 -30.21 -0.52 5.11
CA GLY A 157 -31.48 -0.74 5.81
C GLY A 157 -32.62 0.19 5.38
N ALA A 158 -32.29 1.37 4.85
CA ALA A 158 -33.28 2.31 4.31
C ALA A 158 -33.83 1.90 2.93
N ARG A 159 -33.14 1.01 2.19
CA ARG A 159 -33.60 0.51 0.87
C ARG A 159 -34.49 -0.72 0.94
N SER A 160 -34.65 -1.33 2.13
CA SER A 160 -35.41 -2.57 2.31
C SER A 160 -36.80 -2.36 2.93
N GLN A 161 -37.35 -1.15 2.92
CA GLN A 161 -38.78 -0.94 3.14
C GLN A 161 -39.51 -0.99 1.79
N PRO A 162 -40.16 -2.11 1.42
CA PRO A 162 -41.09 -2.11 0.30
C PRO A 162 -42.32 -1.27 0.69
N ASN A 163 -42.69 -0.35 -0.21
CA ASN A 163 -44.03 0.23 -0.25
C ASN A 163 -45.05 -0.84 -0.62
#